data_AF-A0A0G4N5C8-F1
#
_entry.id   AF-A0A0G4N5C8-F1
#
_cell.length_a   1.000
_cell.length_b   1.000
_cell.length_c   1.000
_cell.angle_alpha   90.00
_cell.angle_beta   90.00
_cell.angle_gamma   90.00
#
_symmetry.space_group_name_H-M   'P 1'
#
loop_
_entity.id
_entity.type
_entity.pdbx_description
1 polymer ?
#
loop_
_entity_poly.entity_id
_entity_poly.type
_entity_poly.pdbx_seq_one_letter_code
_entity_poly.pdbx_strand_id
1 'polypeptide(L)'
;MMEARSVPAKMDYDDVDSVRRRWLPSLASSQPGGRQRLPASRAMEYVPGPVLPAAAVSPLIRQPGTSFWEMPSLVLAPTCAADQWIISFTHDCRRLAQTKNIDALLRPPRVNLKTLLEYHPPSPTHPAPRIHIADLERALDVNSAGSGAAPHPLAELITALVDKAGMANVVERLALFLPAQRVVAWLAQPTRESYNALVLNYAPRPSQLTVPHPQWVDFVLQGPLRDAIIERQDVYATEEFQNIYANSLRLLNWPGRPVDAINMDPTTGEVWLNDTFAAHALRVENWRMHETFVRRYPELRGFVELTES
;
A
#
# COMPACT_ATOMS: atom_id res chain seq x y z
N MET A 1 -48.31 -64.26 11.73
CA MET A 1 -47.69 -65.51 11.23
C MET A 1 -46.67 -65.10 10.19
N MET A 2 -45.38 -65.44 10.25
CA MET A 2 -44.55 -66.12 11.26
C MET A 2 -43.23 -65.33 11.34
N GLU A 3 -42.65 -65.04 12.51
CA GLU A 3 -41.66 -65.88 13.23
C GLU A 3 -40.42 -66.28 12.39
N ALA A 4 -39.16 -66.20 12.86
CA ALA A 4 -38.62 -65.67 14.12
C ALA A 4 -37.06 -65.59 14.10
N ARG A 5 -36.45 -64.99 15.15
CA ARG A 5 -35.05 -65.19 15.64
C ARG A 5 -33.90 -64.67 14.73
N SER A 6 -32.70 -64.34 15.20
CA SER A 6 -32.14 -64.25 16.58
C SER A 6 -30.95 -63.26 16.63
N VAL A 7 -30.50 -62.88 17.84
CA VAL A 7 -29.28 -62.10 18.15
C VAL A 7 -28.52 -62.87 19.25
N PRO A 8 -27.22 -63.21 19.09
CA PRO A 8 -26.11 -62.36 19.56
C PRO A 8 -24.87 -62.46 18.61
N ALA A 9 -23.64 -61.99 18.90
CA ALA A 9 -23.03 -61.43 20.12
C ALA A 9 -21.94 -60.38 19.79
N LYS A 10 -21.44 -59.66 20.81
CA LYS A 10 -20.13 -58.99 20.75
C LYS A 10 -19.00 -60.03 20.80
N MET A 11 -17.82 -59.66 20.31
CA MET A 11 -16.56 -60.29 20.69
C MET A 11 -15.49 -59.21 20.94
N ASP A 12 -15.22 -58.95 22.22
CA ASP A 12 -13.99 -58.30 22.71
C ASP A 12 -12.87 -59.36 22.85
N TYR A 13 -11.75 -59.02 23.51
CA TYR A 13 -10.50 -59.78 23.74
C TYR A 13 -9.44 -59.69 22.62
N ASP A 14 -8.15 -59.41 22.91
CA ASP A 14 -7.59 -58.85 24.16
C ASP A 14 -6.21 -58.20 23.94
N ASP A 15 -5.74 -57.44 24.94
CA ASP A 15 -4.36 -56.91 25.02
C ASP A 15 -3.47 -57.83 25.88
N VAL A 16 -2.24 -58.14 25.43
CA VAL A 16 -1.32 -59.07 26.13
C VAL A 16 0.15 -58.60 26.15
N ASP A 17 0.38 -57.61 27.00
CA ASP A 17 1.33 -57.65 28.13
C ASP A 17 2.84 -57.90 27.91
N SER A 18 3.59 -56.80 28.05
CA SER A 18 4.73 -56.58 28.96
C SER A 18 5.79 -57.65 29.28
N VAL A 19 7.06 -57.26 29.10
CA VAL A 19 8.20 -57.67 29.97
C VAL A 19 9.09 -56.42 30.20
N ARG A 20 9.02 -55.70 31.34
CA ARG A 20 9.71 -55.92 32.65
C ARG A 20 11.25 -56.06 32.50
N ARG A 21 12.18 -55.45 33.25
CA ARG A 21 12.32 -54.86 34.64
C ARG A 21 13.49 -53.82 34.58
N ARG A 22 13.91 -53.00 35.56
CA ARG A 22 13.54 -52.67 36.96
C ARG A 22 14.16 -51.29 37.36
N TRP A 23 13.81 -50.78 38.55
CA TRP A 23 14.53 -49.74 39.35
C TRP A 23 15.59 -50.39 40.29
N LEU A 24 16.57 -49.73 40.92
CA LEU A 24 17.07 -48.33 41.05
C LEU A 24 18.62 -48.41 41.38
N PRO A 25 19.43 -47.44 41.93
CA PRO A 25 19.17 -46.17 42.65
C PRO A 25 19.93 -44.93 42.09
N SER A 26 20.19 -43.92 42.93
CA SER A 26 20.93 -42.66 42.67
C SER A 26 22.17 -42.54 43.59
N LEU A 27 23.19 -41.79 43.15
CA LEU A 27 24.28 -41.22 43.97
C LEU A 27 24.66 -39.83 43.43
N ALA A 28 25.13 -38.93 44.29
CA ALA A 28 25.36 -37.52 43.97
C ALA A 28 26.75 -37.02 44.37
N SER A 29 27.36 -36.13 43.58
CA SER A 29 28.23 -35.03 44.04
C SER A 29 28.75 -34.13 42.88
N SER A 30 29.30 -32.98 43.26
CA SER A 30 30.28 -32.13 42.52
C SER A 30 29.91 -31.53 41.14
N GLN A 31 29.56 -30.24 41.18
CA GLN A 31 29.97 -29.21 40.21
C GLN A 31 31.50 -28.92 40.30
N PRO A 32 32.11 -28.03 39.48
CA PRO A 32 31.60 -27.31 38.29
C PRO A 32 32.51 -27.42 37.03
N GLY A 33 32.03 -26.97 35.86
CA GLY A 33 32.90 -26.63 34.73
C GLY A 33 32.21 -26.50 33.36
N GLY A 34 32.77 -25.70 32.46
CA GLY A 34 32.46 -25.72 31.01
C GLY A 34 31.22 -24.95 30.53
N ARG A 35 31.40 -23.68 30.13
CA ARG A 35 30.43 -22.99 29.25
C ARG A 35 30.63 -23.45 27.81
N GLN A 36 29.56 -23.84 27.12
CA GLN A 36 29.35 -23.50 25.70
C GLN A 36 27.86 -23.63 25.34
N ARG A 37 27.15 -22.50 25.25
CA ARG A 37 25.90 -22.41 24.50
C ARG A 37 26.24 -21.90 23.09
N LEU A 38 25.61 -22.49 22.09
CA LEU A 38 25.70 -22.01 20.70
C LEU A 38 25.19 -20.56 20.61
N PRO A 39 25.84 -19.68 19.83
CA PRO A 39 25.39 -18.30 19.68
C PRO A 39 24.06 -18.24 18.92
N ALA A 40 23.17 -17.34 19.34
CA ALA A 40 21.95 -17.05 18.60
C ALA A 40 22.26 -16.41 17.25
N SER A 41 21.35 -16.59 16.28
CA SER A 41 21.49 -16.07 14.92
C SER A 41 21.70 -14.56 14.89
N ARG A 42 22.92 -14.15 14.52
CA ARG A 42 23.40 -12.81 14.19
C ARG A 42 22.29 -11.75 13.98
N ALA A 43 21.92 -11.06 15.06
CA ALA A 43 21.27 -9.77 14.94
C ALA A 43 22.22 -8.80 14.21
N MET A 44 21.71 -8.00 13.29
CA MET A 44 22.46 -6.86 12.75
C MET A 44 22.43 -5.73 13.78
N GLU A 45 23.55 -5.46 14.42
CA GLU A 45 23.75 -4.18 15.11
C GLU A 45 23.82 -3.07 14.05
N TYR A 46 22.70 -2.37 13.86
CA TYR A 46 22.65 -1.15 13.06
C TYR A 46 23.42 -0.05 13.81
N VAL A 47 24.49 0.44 13.21
CA VAL A 47 25.25 1.60 13.69
C VAL A 47 24.72 2.84 12.97
N PRO A 48 24.01 3.77 13.64
CA PRO A 48 23.55 4.98 12.99
C PRO A 48 24.75 5.89 12.68
N GLY A 49 25.06 6.06 11.40
CA GLY A 49 25.80 7.24 10.96
C GLY A 49 24.92 8.49 11.13
N PRO A 50 25.46 9.66 11.50
CA PRO A 50 24.68 10.89 11.62
C PRO A 50 24.27 11.39 10.22
N VAL A 51 23.15 10.85 9.72
CA VAL A 51 22.48 11.40 8.53
C VAL A 51 21.96 12.78 8.90
N LEU A 52 22.59 13.82 8.37
CA LEU A 52 22.07 15.19 8.45
C LEU A 52 20.66 15.19 7.86
N PRO A 53 19.64 15.72 8.56
CA PRO A 53 18.28 15.72 8.04
C PRO A 53 18.25 16.51 6.74
N ALA A 54 17.86 15.86 5.65
CA ALA A 54 17.70 16.52 4.36
C ALA A 54 16.70 17.67 4.51
N ALA A 55 17.02 18.83 3.92
CA ALA A 55 16.20 20.03 4.09
C ALA A 55 14.75 19.75 3.70
N ALA A 56 13.80 20.15 4.55
CA ALA A 56 12.39 19.96 4.29
C ALA A 56 11.95 20.83 3.10
N VAL A 57 11.32 20.20 2.10
CA VAL A 57 10.82 20.84 0.88
C VAL A 57 9.30 20.79 0.88
N SER A 58 8.68 21.45 1.85
CA SER A 58 7.22 21.63 1.85
C SER A 58 6.82 22.41 0.58
N PRO A 59 6.02 21.85 -0.33
CA PRO A 59 5.75 22.45 -1.64
C PRO A 59 4.81 23.66 -1.57
N LEU A 60 4.27 23.96 -0.38
CA LEU A 60 3.50 25.15 -0.07
C LEU A 60 4.01 25.73 1.27
N ILE A 61 4.29 27.03 1.31
CA ILE A 61 4.73 27.72 2.52
C ILE A 61 3.51 28.00 3.39
N ARG A 62 3.48 27.44 4.61
CA ARG A 62 2.40 27.63 5.59
C ARG A 62 2.25 29.11 5.94
N GLN A 63 1.13 29.72 5.55
CA GLN A 63 0.82 31.11 5.89
C GLN A 63 0.09 31.20 7.25
N PRO A 64 0.21 32.31 8.00
CA PRO A 64 -0.63 32.57 9.16
C PRO A 64 -2.12 32.54 8.75
N GLY A 65 -2.92 31.73 9.43
CA GLY A 65 -4.36 31.61 9.16
C GLY A 65 -4.77 30.54 8.14
N THR A 66 -3.85 29.73 7.58
CA THR A 66 -4.24 28.58 6.74
C THR A 66 -5.17 27.63 7.48
N SER A 67 -6.27 27.25 6.84
CA SER A 67 -7.23 26.26 7.31
C SER A 67 -6.63 24.85 7.32
N PHE A 68 -7.18 23.93 8.11
CA PHE A 68 -6.58 22.60 8.24
C PHE A 68 -6.61 21.76 6.96
N TRP A 69 -7.56 22.02 6.06
CA TRP A 69 -7.64 21.40 4.73
C TRP A 69 -6.63 21.98 3.72
N GLU A 70 -6.02 23.13 4.03
CA GLU A 70 -5.00 23.83 3.23
C GLU A 70 -3.57 23.52 3.70
N MET A 71 -3.41 22.79 4.81
CA MET A 71 -2.09 22.46 5.37
C MET A 71 -1.43 21.32 4.56
N PRO A 72 -0.30 21.58 3.86
CA PRO A 72 0.41 20.53 3.13
C PRO A 72 1.11 19.56 4.09
N SER A 73 1.34 18.33 3.63
CA SER A 73 2.32 17.43 4.24
C SER A 73 3.72 18.05 4.19
N LEU A 74 4.41 18.05 5.32
CA LEU A 74 5.78 18.52 5.47
C LEU A 74 6.73 17.42 4.98
N VAL A 75 7.20 17.52 3.74
CA VAL A 75 8.02 16.47 3.11
C VAL A 75 9.50 16.84 3.00
N LEU A 76 10.34 15.82 2.86
CA LEU A 76 11.76 15.92 2.52
C LEU A 76 11.96 16.26 1.04
N ALA A 77 13.19 16.60 0.66
CA ALA A 77 13.63 16.45 -0.72
C ALA A 77 13.46 14.98 -1.19
N PRO A 78 13.27 14.71 -2.50
CA PRO A 78 13.01 13.36 -3.00
C PRO A 78 14.03 12.31 -2.51
N THR A 79 13.57 11.31 -1.77
CA THR A 79 14.42 10.24 -1.21
C THR A 79 14.51 9.03 -2.13
N CYS A 80 13.47 8.81 -2.94
CA CYS A 80 13.40 7.79 -3.98
C CYS A 80 12.66 8.33 -5.23
N ALA A 81 12.66 7.56 -6.32
CA ALA A 81 12.01 7.97 -7.57
C ALA A 81 10.48 8.20 -7.42
N ALA A 82 9.81 7.50 -6.50
CA ALA A 82 8.38 7.72 -6.23
C ALA A 82 8.13 9.14 -5.68
N ASP A 83 8.94 9.60 -4.73
CA ASP A 83 8.88 10.96 -4.22
C ASP A 83 9.09 11.98 -5.33
N GLN A 84 10.07 11.73 -6.20
CA GLN A 84 10.39 12.63 -7.32
C GLN A 84 9.21 12.77 -8.28
N TRP A 85 8.53 11.68 -8.62
CA TRP A 85 7.36 11.73 -9.51
C TRP A 85 6.19 12.46 -8.87
N ILE A 86 5.86 12.20 -7.61
CA ILE A 86 4.75 12.87 -6.91
C ILE A 86 5.05 14.36 -6.70
N ILE A 87 6.27 14.72 -6.29
CA ILE A 87 6.68 16.11 -6.05
C ILE A 87 6.67 16.89 -7.36
N SER A 88 7.27 16.37 -8.44
CA SER A 88 7.25 17.04 -9.76
C SER A 88 5.84 17.16 -10.33
N PHE A 89 5.03 16.10 -10.29
CA PHE A 89 3.66 16.12 -10.79
C PHE A 89 2.81 17.18 -10.07
N THR A 90 2.83 17.15 -8.73
CA THR A 90 2.02 18.09 -7.94
C THR A 90 2.54 19.52 -8.05
N HIS A 91 3.85 19.73 -8.25
CA HIS A 91 4.43 21.04 -8.50
C HIS A 91 4.00 21.63 -9.86
N ASP A 92 4.06 20.85 -10.94
CA ASP A 92 3.65 21.34 -12.27
C ASP A 92 2.12 21.49 -12.38
N CYS A 93 1.34 20.68 -11.66
CA CYS A 93 -0.10 20.95 -11.48
C CYS A 93 -0.34 22.28 -10.75
N ARG A 94 0.36 22.55 -9.62
CA ARG A 94 0.25 23.84 -8.91
C ARG A 94 0.63 25.03 -9.80
N ARG A 95 1.62 24.88 -10.69
CA ARG A 95 1.99 25.91 -11.69
C ARG A 95 0.89 26.13 -12.73
N LEU A 96 0.27 25.07 -13.25
CA LEU A 96 -0.85 25.20 -14.18
C LEU A 96 -2.09 25.80 -13.52
N ALA A 97 -2.36 25.48 -12.25
CA ALA A 97 -3.46 26.04 -11.46
C ALA A 97 -3.41 27.56 -11.28
N GLN A 98 -2.24 28.19 -11.47
CA GLN A 98 -2.08 29.65 -11.45
C GLN A 98 -2.63 30.35 -12.71
N THR A 99 -2.87 29.60 -13.79
CA THR A 99 -3.25 30.15 -15.11
C THR A 99 -4.46 29.47 -15.76
N LYS A 100 -4.77 28.22 -15.38
CA LYS A 100 -5.86 27.40 -15.92
C LYS A 100 -6.64 26.72 -14.79
N ASN A 101 -7.93 26.45 -15.00
CA ASN A 101 -8.65 25.52 -14.14
C ASN A 101 -8.16 24.09 -14.44
N ILE A 102 -7.69 23.36 -13.42
CA ILE A 102 -7.16 22.00 -13.55
C ILE A 102 -8.05 20.92 -12.91
N ASP A 103 -9.29 21.25 -12.52
CA ASP A 103 -10.20 20.30 -11.88
C ASP A 103 -10.43 19.06 -12.76
N ALA A 104 -10.68 19.25 -14.06
CA ALA A 104 -10.85 18.16 -15.02
C ALA A 104 -9.60 17.27 -15.20
N LEU A 105 -8.39 17.78 -14.93
CA LEU A 105 -7.13 17.02 -14.95
C LEU A 105 -6.92 16.23 -13.64
N LEU A 106 -7.34 16.77 -12.50
CA LEU A 106 -7.21 16.11 -11.20
C LEU A 106 -8.37 15.17 -10.88
N ARG A 107 -9.55 15.43 -11.45
CA ARG A 107 -10.82 14.73 -11.20
C ARG A 107 -11.55 14.42 -12.53
N PRO A 108 -10.91 13.72 -13.50
CA PRO A 108 -11.57 13.45 -14.78
C PRO A 108 -12.77 12.51 -14.57
N PRO A 109 -13.91 12.72 -15.27
CA PRO A 109 -15.11 11.91 -15.08
C PRO A 109 -14.97 10.47 -15.60
N ARG A 110 -14.01 10.23 -16.52
CA ARG A 110 -13.51 8.92 -16.92
C ARG A 110 -12.01 9.03 -17.15
N VAL A 111 -11.28 7.97 -16.85
CA VAL A 111 -9.84 7.85 -17.11
C VAL A 111 -9.60 6.49 -17.72
N ASN A 112 -8.84 6.41 -18.82
CA ASN A 112 -8.44 5.12 -19.39
C ASN A 112 -7.32 4.49 -18.52
N LEU A 113 -7.65 3.38 -17.87
CA LEU A 113 -6.81 2.65 -16.91
C LEU A 113 -6.21 1.37 -17.49
N LYS A 114 -6.19 1.21 -18.82
CA LYS A 114 -5.65 0.02 -19.48
C LYS A 114 -4.21 -0.31 -19.04
N THR A 115 -3.40 0.71 -18.72
CA THR A 115 -2.02 0.56 -18.20
C THR A 115 -1.94 -0.08 -16.80
N LEU A 116 -3.00 0.00 -15.98
CA LEU A 116 -3.05 -0.64 -14.66
C LEU A 116 -3.42 -2.12 -14.73
N LEU A 117 -4.00 -2.59 -15.85
CA LEU A 117 -4.37 -4.00 -16.03
C LEU A 117 -3.15 -4.93 -16.11
N GLU A 118 -2.03 -4.40 -16.59
CA GLU A 118 -0.77 -5.10 -16.79
C GLU A 118 0.25 -4.65 -15.74
N TYR A 119 0.91 -5.59 -15.06
CA TYR A 119 2.01 -5.30 -14.14
C TYR A 119 3.33 -5.26 -14.90
N HIS A 120 4.02 -4.12 -14.83
CA HIS A 120 5.34 -3.94 -15.42
C HIS A 120 6.39 -3.90 -14.29
N PRO A 121 7.14 -4.99 -14.05
CA PRO A 121 8.10 -5.03 -12.95
C PRO A 121 9.20 -3.99 -13.13
N PRO A 122 9.72 -3.38 -12.04
CA PRO A 122 10.79 -2.39 -12.13
C PRO A 122 12.03 -2.94 -12.84
N SER A 123 12.28 -2.43 -14.05
CA SER A 123 13.48 -2.74 -14.82
C SER A 123 14.34 -1.49 -14.97
N PRO A 124 15.69 -1.58 -14.92
CA PRO A 124 16.56 -0.48 -15.31
C PRO A 124 16.41 -0.08 -16.80
N THR A 125 15.69 -0.85 -17.61
CA THR A 125 15.32 -0.50 -19.00
C THR A 125 13.94 0.14 -19.14
N HIS A 126 13.08 0.13 -18.11
CA HIS A 126 11.82 0.85 -18.15
C HIS A 126 12.09 2.35 -17.87
N PRO A 127 11.69 3.27 -18.77
CA PRO A 127 11.85 4.70 -18.52
C PRO A 127 10.96 5.15 -17.37
N ALA A 128 11.35 6.24 -16.70
CA ALA A 128 10.45 6.96 -15.80
C ALA A 128 9.15 7.38 -16.54
N PRO A 129 8.00 7.49 -15.84
CA PRO A 129 6.74 7.95 -16.43
C PRO A 129 6.93 9.30 -17.12
N ARG A 130 6.37 9.47 -18.32
CA ARG A 130 6.65 10.60 -19.21
C ARG A 130 5.70 11.77 -18.95
N ILE A 131 5.59 12.16 -17.68
CA ILE A 131 4.68 13.20 -17.26
C ILE A 131 5.41 14.54 -17.26
N HIS A 132 5.42 15.20 -18.42
CA HIS A 132 5.88 16.58 -18.52
C HIS A 132 4.68 17.53 -18.48
N ILE A 133 4.96 18.82 -18.22
CA ILE A 133 3.91 19.86 -18.17
C ILE A 133 3.08 19.93 -19.47
N ALA A 134 3.68 19.62 -20.63
CA ALA A 134 2.98 19.56 -21.92
C ALA A 134 1.95 18.41 -22.01
N ASP A 135 2.13 17.32 -21.25
CA ASP A 135 1.20 16.21 -21.17
C ASP A 135 0.03 16.53 -20.23
N LEU A 136 0.29 17.29 -19.16
CA LEU A 136 -0.74 17.91 -18.32
C LEU A 136 -1.58 18.91 -19.11
N GLU A 137 -0.96 19.74 -19.95
CA GLU A 137 -1.68 20.70 -20.81
C GLU A 137 -2.55 19.99 -21.85
N ARG A 138 -2.02 18.97 -22.55
CA ARG A 138 -2.79 18.17 -23.51
C ARG A 138 -4.00 17.48 -22.88
N ALA A 139 -3.91 17.09 -21.61
CA ALA A 139 -5.01 16.48 -20.87
C ALA A 139 -6.10 17.50 -20.43
N LEU A 140 -5.82 18.81 -20.50
CA LEU A 140 -6.85 19.86 -20.34
C LEU A 140 -7.57 20.17 -21.67
N ASP A 141 -6.96 19.86 -22.81
CA ASP A 141 -7.51 20.12 -24.13
C ASP A 141 -8.59 19.07 -24.51
N VAL A 142 -9.83 19.32 -24.07
CA VAL A 142 -11.00 18.43 -24.23
C VAL A 142 -11.21 17.91 -25.67
N ASN A 143 -10.78 18.68 -26.68
CA ASN A 143 -10.86 18.32 -28.10
C ASN A 143 -9.88 17.20 -28.52
N SER A 144 -8.94 16.80 -27.67
CA SER A 144 -7.96 15.74 -27.93
C SER A 144 -8.45 14.33 -27.59
N ALA A 145 -9.68 14.17 -27.08
CA ALA A 145 -10.27 12.89 -26.67
C ALA A 145 -10.74 11.98 -27.83
N GLY A 146 -10.01 11.98 -28.96
CA GLY A 146 -10.36 11.26 -30.18
C GLY A 146 -9.40 10.13 -30.53
N SER A 147 -9.77 8.88 -30.19
CA SER A 147 -9.21 7.62 -30.74
C SER A 147 -7.67 7.53 -30.81
N GLY A 148 -7.04 7.05 -29.74
CA GLY A 148 -5.59 6.83 -29.68
C GLY A 148 -4.78 7.94 -29.00
N ALA A 149 -5.44 8.75 -28.18
CA ALA A 149 -4.80 9.75 -27.33
C ALA A 149 -3.74 9.12 -26.40
N ALA A 150 -2.74 9.91 -26.04
CA ALA A 150 -1.74 9.51 -25.04
C ALA A 150 -2.42 9.19 -23.68
N PRO A 151 -1.85 8.28 -22.86
CA PRO A 151 -2.42 7.95 -21.56
C PRO A 151 -2.60 9.20 -20.68
N HIS A 152 -3.66 9.21 -19.88
CA HIS A 152 -3.94 10.36 -19.02
C HIS A 152 -2.83 10.50 -17.94
N PRO A 153 -2.27 11.70 -17.67
CA PRO A 153 -1.11 11.83 -16.79
C PRO A 153 -1.27 11.27 -15.36
N LEU A 154 -2.48 11.32 -14.79
CA LEU A 154 -2.76 10.62 -13.51
C LEU A 154 -2.64 9.10 -13.62
N ALA A 155 -3.07 8.52 -14.74
CA ALA A 155 -2.96 7.09 -14.98
C ALA A 155 -1.50 6.69 -15.15
N GLU A 156 -0.67 7.46 -15.87
CA GLU A 156 0.78 7.22 -15.92
C GLU A 156 1.43 7.31 -14.54
N LEU A 157 1.12 8.36 -13.77
CA LEU A 157 1.69 8.55 -12.43
C LEU A 157 1.37 7.36 -11.53
N ILE A 158 0.10 6.99 -11.45
CA ILE A 158 -0.35 5.97 -10.52
C ILE A 158 0.08 4.58 -11.00
N THR A 159 0.10 4.31 -12.32
CA THR A 159 0.69 3.08 -12.88
C THR A 159 2.15 2.95 -12.46
N ALA A 160 2.97 3.98 -12.70
CA ALA A 160 4.39 3.95 -12.33
C ALA A 160 4.62 3.81 -10.82
N LEU A 161 3.76 4.42 -9.97
CA LEU A 161 3.83 4.24 -8.52
C LEU A 161 3.51 2.80 -8.09
N VAL A 162 2.45 2.17 -8.64
CA VAL A 162 2.12 0.78 -8.29
C VAL A 162 3.11 -0.23 -8.89
N ASP A 163 3.67 0.05 -10.06
CA ASP A 163 4.75 -0.73 -10.66
C ASP A 163 6.05 -0.61 -9.87
N LYS A 164 6.45 0.61 -9.46
CA LYS A 164 7.63 0.82 -8.61
C LYS A 164 7.49 0.16 -7.24
N ALA A 165 6.29 0.19 -6.64
CA ALA A 165 5.99 -0.56 -5.43
C ALA A 165 5.87 -2.08 -5.69
N GLY A 166 5.92 -2.53 -6.95
CA GLY A 166 5.87 -3.95 -7.32
C GLY A 166 4.51 -4.61 -7.10
N MET A 167 3.42 -3.85 -7.06
CA MET A 167 2.07 -4.37 -6.83
C MET A 167 1.61 -5.17 -8.06
N ALA A 168 1.69 -6.50 -7.98
CA ALA A 168 1.37 -7.39 -9.09
C ALA A 168 -0.13 -7.69 -9.27
N ASN A 169 -0.94 -7.61 -8.22
CA ASN A 169 -2.34 -8.02 -8.28
C ASN A 169 -3.23 -6.97 -8.96
N VAL A 170 -3.87 -7.35 -10.07
CA VAL A 170 -4.69 -6.42 -10.88
C VAL A 170 -5.87 -5.79 -10.14
N VAL A 171 -6.49 -6.49 -9.18
CA VAL A 171 -7.62 -5.95 -8.41
C VAL A 171 -7.15 -4.81 -7.51
N GLU A 172 -6.08 -4.99 -6.76
CA GLU A 172 -5.49 -3.94 -5.92
C GLU A 172 -4.93 -2.77 -6.75
N ARG A 173 -4.31 -3.04 -7.92
CA ARG A 173 -3.84 -1.99 -8.84
C ARG A 173 -4.98 -1.07 -9.31
N LEU A 174 -6.11 -1.67 -9.73
CA LEU A 174 -7.31 -0.93 -10.11
C LEU A 174 -7.96 -0.20 -8.93
N ALA A 175 -8.04 -0.87 -7.77
CA ALA A 175 -8.67 -0.31 -6.58
C ALA A 175 -7.89 0.87 -5.99
N LEU A 176 -6.56 0.81 -5.98
CA LEU A 176 -5.71 1.87 -5.44
C LEU A 176 -5.71 3.14 -6.32
N PHE A 177 -6.16 3.05 -7.58
CA PHE A 177 -6.22 4.21 -8.48
C PHE A 177 -7.01 5.39 -7.90
N LEU A 178 -8.26 5.18 -7.51
CA LEU A 178 -9.12 6.29 -7.09
C LEU A 178 -8.72 6.91 -5.73
N PRO A 179 -8.29 6.14 -4.71
CA PRO A 179 -7.69 6.71 -3.50
C PRO A 179 -6.37 7.46 -3.78
N ALA A 180 -5.46 6.91 -4.59
CA ALA A 180 -4.21 7.58 -4.96
C ALA A 180 -4.46 8.87 -5.75
N GLN A 181 -5.43 8.86 -6.68
CA GLN A 181 -5.90 10.05 -7.38
C GLN A 181 -6.38 11.12 -6.40
N ARG A 182 -7.17 10.76 -5.37
CA ARG A 182 -7.67 11.71 -4.37
C ARG A 182 -6.53 12.36 -3.58
N VAL A 183 -5.52 11.58 -3.18
CA VAL A 183 -4.29 12.10 -2.55
C VAL A 183 -3.55 13.08 -3.47
N VAL A 184 -3.27 12.68 -4.73
CA VAL A 184 -2.61 13.55 -5.73
C VAL A 184 -3.40 14.83 -5.98
N ALA A 185 -4.73 14.73 -6.09
CA ALA A 185 -5.63 15.85 -6.34
C ALA A 185 -5.73 16.83 -5.16
N TRP A 186 -5.63 16.35 -3.92
CA TRP A 186 -5.50 17.21 -2.75
C TRP A 186 -4.12 17.85 -2.66
N LEU A 187 -3.03 17.08 -2.83
CA LEU A 187 -1.66 17.62 -2.82
C LEU A 187 -1.47 18.72 -3.89
N ALA A 188 -1.93 18.48 -5.12
CA ALA A 188 -1.83 19.43 -6.22
C ALA A 188 -2.73 20.67 -6.05
N GLN A 189 -3.90 20.52 -5.43
CA GLN A 189 -4.88 21.60 -5.24
C GLN A 189 -5.61 21.42 -3.88
N PRO A 190 -4.99 21.85 -2.76
CA PRO A 190 -5.56 21.64 -1.44
C PRO A 190 -6.68 22.65 -1.18
N THR A 191 -7.91 22.17 -1.24
CA THR A 191 -9.13 22.91 -0.92
C THR A 191 -9.95 22.08 0.07
N ARG A 192 -11.03 22.65 0.61
CA ARG A 192 -11.91 21.93 1.52
C ARG A 192 -12.58 20.74 0.82
N GLU A 193 -12.89 20.89 -0.46
CA GLU A 193 -13.55 19.90 -1.32
C GLU A 193 -12.57 18.75 -1.63
N SER A 194 -11.31 19.06 -1.97
CA SER A 194 -10.31 18.03 -2.26
C SER A 194 -9.86 17.29 -1.00
N TYR A 195 -9.78 17.96 0.15
CA TYR A 195 -9.55 17.34 1.45
C TYR A 195 -10.72 16.44 1.86
N ASN A 196 -11.97 16.91 1.74
CA ASN A 196 -13.16 16.10 2.02
C ASN A 196 -13.33 14.92 1.04
N ALA A 197 -12.69 14.98 -0.14
CA ALA A 197 -12.65 13.87 -1.09
C ALA A 197 -11.58 12.82 -0.73
N LEU A 198 -10.69 13.05 0.23
CA LEU A 198 -9.84 11.98 0.77
C LEU A 198 -10.72 10.93 1.48
N VAL A 199 -10.36 9.65 1.36
CA VAL A 199 -10.89 8.63 2.27
C VAL A 199 -10.41 8.99 3.68
N LEU A 200 -11.23 8.76 4.72
CA LEU A 200 -10.95 9.20 6.10
C LEU A 200 -9.52 8.87 6.57
N ASN A 201 -9.00 7.69 6.25
CA ASN A 201 -7.67 7.26 6.67
C ASN A 201 -6.51 7.86 5.86
N TYR A 202 -6.78 8.50 4.72
CA TYR A 202 -5.79 9.23 3.92
C TYR A 202 -5.56 10.67 4.37
N ALA A 203 -6.51 11.28 5.10
CA ALA A 203 -6.36 12.63 5.65
C ALA A 203 -5.04 12.78 6.44
N PRO A 204 -4.32 13.91 6.32
CA PRO A 204 -2.99 14.07 6.91
C PRO A 204 -3.03 13.95 8.43
N ARG A 205 -2.10 13.15 8.96
CA ARG A 205 -1.86 12.94 10.40
C ARG A 205 -1.07 14.12 10.99
N PRO A 206 -1.15 14.36 12.32
CA PRO A 206 -0.34 15.39 12.97
C PRO A 206 1.17 15.24 12.71
N SER A 207 1.66 14.01 12.62
CA SER A 207 3.04 13.65 12.25
C SER A 207 3.44 14.21 10.88
N GLN A 208 2.60 13.97 9.86
CA GLN A 208 2.78 14.48 8.48
C GLN A 208 2.81 16.02 8.40
N LEU A 209 2.31 16.73 9.42
CA LEU A 209 2.28 18.19 9.46
C LEU A 209 3.42 18.82 10.29
N THR A 210 4.15 18.02 11.07
CA THR A 210 5.19 18.50 12.01
C THR A 210 6.57 17.86 11.80
N VAL A 211 6.64 16.70 11.13
CA VAL A 211 7.88 15.95 10.90
C VAL A 211 8.13 15.82 9.40
N PRO A 212 9.28 16.30 8.87
CA PRO A 212 9.70 16.05 7.49
C PRO A 212 9.79 14.54 7.19
N HIS A 213 9.15 14.09 6.10
CA HIS A 213 9.13 12.67 5.70
C HIS A 213 9.12 12.47 4.17
N PRO A 214 9.41 11.26 3.63
CA PRO A 214 9.27 10.97 2.21
C PRO A 214 7.82 11.09 1.73
N GLN A 215 7.60 11.77 0.60
CA GLN A 215 6.28 12.01 0.01
C GLN A 215 5.50 10.72 -0.29
N TRP A 216 6.17 9.60 -0.58
CA TRP A 216 5.48 8.32 -0.81
C TRP A 216 4.69 7.82 0.42
N VAL A 217 5.05 8.24 1.64
CA VAL A 217 4.38 7.80 2.89
C VAL A 217 2.92 8.27 2.94
N ASP A 218 2.57 9.39 2.29
CA ASP A 218 1.19 9.88 2.18
C ASP A 218 0.24 8.85 1.53
N PHE A 219 0.78 7.92 0.73
CA PHE A 219 0.03 6.92 -0.03
C PHE A 219 -0.22 5.61 0.75
N VAL A 220 0.34 5.47 1.96
CA VAL A 220 0.04 4.36 2.88
C VAL A 220 -1.37 4.54 3.47
N LEU A 221 -2.19 3.48 3.40
CA LEU A 221 -3.62 3.51 3.76
C LEU A 221 -3.85 3.67 5.26
N GLN A 222 -3.03 3.01 6.09
CA GLN A 222 -3.23 2.96 7.53
C GLN A 222 -2.60 4.18 8.20
N GLY A 223 -3.44 5.11 8.67
CA GLY A 223 -3.02 6.30 9.41
C GLY A 223 -1.99 6.04 10.53
N PRO A 224 -2.20 5.05 11.42
CA PRO A 224 -1.23 4.71 12.46
C PRO A 224 0.09 4.13 11.92
N LEU A 225 0.07 3.49 10.75
CA LEU A 225 1.29 3.00 10.11
C LEU A 225 2.11 4.16 9.52
N ARG A 226 1.44 5.20 9.00
CA ARG A 226 2.13 6.46 8.61
C ARG A 226 2.81 7.11 9.81
N ASP A 227 2.14 7.20 10.95
CA ASP A 227 2.74 7.70 12.20
C ASP A 227 4.03 6.92 12.56
N ALA A 228 3.98 5.59 12.54
CA ALA A 228 5.14 4.72 12.85
C ALA A 228 6.29 4.80 11.82
N ILE A 229 5.98 4.94 10.52
CA ILE A 229 6.98 5.16 9.47
C ILE A 229 7.68 6.51 9.67
N ILE A 230 6.93 7.56 10.03
CA ILE A 230 7.44 8.92 10.20
C ILE A 230 8.28 9.06 11.49
N GLU A 231 7.99 8.28 12.52
CA GLU A 231 8.82 8.18 13.74
C GLU A 231 10.17 7.46 13.47
N ARG A 232 10.17 6.41 12.65
CA ARG A 232 11.34 5.54 12.38
C ARG A 232 11.69 5.42 10.90
N GLN A 233 11.84 6.57 10.26
CA GLN A 233 12.19 6.69 8.84
C GLN A 233 13.55 6.02 8.53
N ASP A 234 14.47 6.01 9.50
CA ASP A 234 15.77 5.33 9.43
C ASP A 234 15.67 3.81 9.17
N VAL A 235 14.53 3.20 9.53
CA VAL A 235 14.24 1.77 9.33
C VAL A 235 13.27 1.56 8.17
N TYR A 236 12.21 2.37 8.09
CA TYR A 236 11.05 2.08 7.22
C TYR A 236 11.03 2.88 5.90
N ALA A 237 11.90 3.89 5.71
CA ALA A 237 12.02 4.62 4.44
C ALA A 237 12.84 3.85 3.38
N THR A 238 12.45 2.60 3.08
CA THR A 238 13.20 1.70 2.18
C THR A 238 12.33 1.15 1.04
N GLU A 239 12.97 0.80 -0.08
CA GLU A 239 12.28 0.17 -1.21
C GLU A 239 11.77 -1.25 -0.87
N GLU A 240 12.46 -1.95 0.04
CA GLU A 240 11.97 -3.23 0.61
C GLU A 240 10.62 -3.03 1.32
N PHE A 241 10.52 -2.00 2.17
CA PHE A 241 9.27 -1.70 2.89
C PHE A 241 8.13 -1.37 1.92
N GLN A 242 8.38 -0.49 0.94
CA GLN A 242 7.40 -0.16 -0.10
C GLN A 242 6.91 -1.41 -0.84
N ASN A 243 7.85 -2.29 -1.23
CA ASN A 243 7.54 -3.51 -1.97
C ASN A 243 6.73 -4.52 -1.16
N ILE A 244 7.13 -4.77 0.10
CA ILE A 244 6.47 -5.74 0.98
C ILE A 244 5.10 -5.21 1.45
N TYR A 245 4.97 -3.90 1.68
CA TYR A 245 3.67 -3.26 1.92
C TYR A 245 2.73 -3.48 0.72
N ALA A 246 3.12 -3.07 -0.48
CA ALA A 246 2.26 -3.11 -1.65
C ALA A 246 1.93 -4.55 -2.11
N ASN A 247 2.85 -5.51 -1.97
CA ASN A 247 2.57 -6.92 -2.24
C ASN A 247 1.78 -7.64 -1.14
N SER A 248 1.70 -7.07 0.06
CA SER A 248 0.87 -7.60 1.14
C SER A 248 -0.52 -6.97 1.20
N LEU A 249 -0.71 -5.76 0.67
CA LEU A 249 -2.01 -5.08 0.67
C LEU A 249 -3.06 -5.88 -0.12
N ARG A 250 -4.28 -6.01 0.41
CA ARG A 250 -5.40 -6.74 -0.20
C ARG A 250 -6.70 -5.95 -0.13
N LEU A 251 -7.49 -6.01 -1.19
CA LEU A 251 -8.89 -5.55 -1.21
C LEU A 251 -9.82 -6.75 -1.00
N LEU A 252 -10.40 -6.87 0.19
CA LEU A 252 -11.34 -7.93 0.52
C LEU A 252 -12.79 -7.56 0.14
N ASN A 253 -13.69 -8.53 0.33
CA ASN A 253 -15.15 -8.36 0.27
C ASN A 253 -15.73 -7.89 -1.08
N TRP A 254 -14.95 -7.84 -2.16
CA TRP A 254 -15.49 -7.57 -3.50
C TRP A 254 -16.26 -8.80 -3.99
N PRO A 255 -17.58 -8.71 -4.25
CA PRO A 255 -18.39 -9.88 -4.64
C PRO A 255 -18.31 -10.20 -6.14
N GLY A 256 -17.74 -9.30 -6.95
CA GLY A 256 -17.55 -9.50 -8.38
C GLY A 256 -16.21 -10.16 -8.72
N ARG A 257 -16.01 -10.50 -9.99
CA ARG A 257 -14.72 -10.92 -10.54
C ARG A 257 -13.88 -9.68 -10.89
N PRO A 258 -12.58 -9.83 -11.23
CA PRO A 258 -11.76 -8.70 -11.70
C PRO A 258 -12.30 -8.02 -12.96
N VAL A 259 -12.98 -8.76 -13.85
CA VAL A 259 -13.62 -8.18 -15.05
C VAL A 259 -14.86 -7.34 -14.73
N ASP A 260 -15.50 -7.57 -13.58
CA ASP A 260 -16.68 -6.83 -13.13
C ASP A 260 -16.28 -5.54 -12.37
N ALA A 261 -14.98 -5.34 -12.12
CA ALA A 261 -14.41 -4.14 -11.50
C ALA A 261 -14.26 -2.96 -12.48
N ILE A 262 -14.46 -3.20 -13.78
CA ILE A 262 -14.22 -2.25 -14.87
C ILE A 262 -15.42 -2.15 -15.82
N ASN A 263 -15.50 -1.01 -16.49
CA ASN A 263 -16.29 -0.81 -17.71
C ASN A 263 -15.32 -0.76 -18.90
N MET A 264 -15.79 -1.16 -20.08
CA MET A 264 -15.02 -1.09 -21.33
C MET A 264 -15.89 -0.51 -22.45
N ASP A 265 -15.34 0.42 -23.24
CA ASP A 265 -15.98 0.87 -24.49
C ASP A 265 -15.70 -0.15 -25.62
N PRO A 266 -16.73 -0.71 -26.28
CA PRO A 266 -16.56 -1.74 -27.31
C PRO A 266 -16.03 -1.19 -28.65
N THR A 267 -15.98 0.14 -28.81
CA THR A 267 -15.54 0.84 -30.02
C THR A 267 -14.09 1.31 -29.89
N THR A 268 -13.75 1.95 -28.76
CA THR A 268 -12.42 2.52 -28.52
C THR A 268 -11.48 1.58 -27.76
N GLY A 269 -12.02 0.57 -27.06
CA GLY A 269 -11.23 -0.32 -26.19
C GLY A 269 -10.66 0.38 -24.95
N GLU A 270 -11.19 1.55 -24.59
CA GLU A 270 -10.86 2.25 -23.35
C GLU A 270 -11.51 1.56 -22.15
N VAL A 271 -10.81 1.58 -21.01
CA VAL A 271 -11.23 0.88 -19.79
C VAL A 271 -11.22 1.84 -18.61
N TRP A 272 -12.31 1.94 -17.84
CA TRP A 272 -12.37 2.73 -16.61
C TRP A 272 -12.99 1.91 -15.47
N LEU A 273 -12.89 2.36 -14.21
CA LEU A 273 -13.48 1.63 -13.09
C LEU A 273 -15.01 1.54 -13.22
N ASN A 274 -15.59 0.47 -12.69
CA ASN A 274 -17.01 0.40 -12.38
C ASN A 274 -17.32 1.22 -11.12
N ASP A 275 -18.40 2.01 -11.11
CA ASP A 275 -18.74 2.88 -9.98
C ASP A 275 -18.95 2.11 -8.67
N THR A 276 -19.47 0.88 -8.73
CA THR A 276 -19.65 0.00 -7.57
C THR A 276 -18.31 -0.44 -7.00
N PHE A 277 -17.36 -0.77 -7.87
CA PHE A 277 -15.98 -1.14 -7.49
C PHE A 277 -15.20 0.06 -6.96
N ALA A 278 -15.35 1.22 -7.59
CA ALA A 278 -14.78 2.49 -7.14
C ALA A 278 -15.28 2.85 -5.72
N ALA A 279 -16.59 2.74 -5.48
CA ALA A 279 -17.18 2.95 -4.15
C ALA A 279 -16.71 1.89 -3.12
N HIS A 280 -16.45 0.66 -3.55
CA HIS A 280 -15.92 -0.42 -2.70
C HIS A 280 -14.44 -0.21 -2.34
N ALA A 281 -13.62 0.26 -3.28
CA ALA A 281 -12.20 0.57 -3.07
C ALA A 281 -11.97 1.81 -2.18
N LEU A 282 -12.96 2.69 -2.06
CA LEU A 282 -12.92 3.87 -1.19
C LEU A 282 -13.30 3.58 0.28
N ARG A 283 -13.78 2.37 0.58
CA ARG A 283 -14.05 1.90 1.95
C ARG A 283 -12.77 1.31 2.54
N VAL A 284 -12.21 1.97 3.55
CA VAL A 284 -10.95 1.50 4.17
C VAL A 284 -11.15 0.20 4.95
N GLU A 285 -12.36 -0.05 5.42
CA GLU A 285 -12.81 -1.29 6.06
C GLU A 285 -12.78 -2.52 5.14
N ASN A 286 -12.57 -2.35 3.82
CA ASN A 286 -12.30 -3.43 2.87
C ASN A 286 -10.80 -3.74 2.67
N TRP A 287 -9.89 -2.86 3.10
CA TRP A 287 -8.45 -3.05 2.88
C TRP A 287 -7.81 -3.75 4.08
N ARG A 288 -7.04 -4.80 3.80
CA ARG A 288 -6.28 -5.57 4.80
C ARG A 288 -4.85 -5.81 4.36
N MET A 289 -3.98 -6.15 5.31
CA MET A 289 -2.61 -6.58 5.06
C MET A 289 -2.50 -8.10 5.17
N HIS A 290 -1.90 -8.74 4.18
CA HIS A 290 -1.52 -10.14 4.22
C HIS A 290 -0.45 -10.38 5.29
N GLU A 291 -0.44 -11.57 5.89
CA GLU A 291 0.45 -11.92 7.00
C GLU A 291 1.95 -11.81 6.68
N THR A 292 2.33 -11.83 5.39
CA THR A 292 3.68 -11.55 4.90
C THR A 292 4.26 -10.22 5.43
N PHE A 293 3.45 -9.17 5.57
CA PHE A 293 3.91 -7.87 6.07
C PHE A 293 4.39 -7.99 7.53
N VAL A 294 3.55 -8.54 8.42
CA VAL A 294 3.90 -8.72 9.84
C VAL A 294 4.85 -9.89 10.09
N ARG A 295 5.06 -10.77 9.10
CA ARG A 295 6.14 -11.77 9.10
C ARG A 295 7.51 -11.11 8.89
N ARG A 296 7.57 -9.96 8.20
CA ARG A 296 8.79 -9.15 7.99
C ARG A 296 8.99 -8.05 9.03
N TYR A 297 7.89 -7.44 9.48
CA TYR A 297 7.82 -6.32 10.42
C TYR A 297 6.84 -6.64 11.57
N PRO A 298 7.14 -7.63 12.44
CA PRO A 298 6.23 -8.09 13.50
C PRO A 298 5.87 -7.01 14.51
N GLU A 299 6.77 -6.07 14.76
CA GLU A 299 6.56 -4.87 15.60
C GLU A 299 5.45 -3.95 15.06
N LEU A 300 5.20 -3.96 13.75
CA LEU A 300 4.18 -3.11 13.12
C LEU A 300 2.78 -3.73 13.10
N ARG A 301 2.58 -4.94 13.65
CA ARG A 301 1.27 -5.62 13.70
C ARG A 301 0.18 -4.76 14.36
N GLY A 302 0.53 -3.91 15.33
CA GLY A 302 -0.42 -3.02 16.01
C GLY A 302 -1.01 -1.90 15.13
N PHE A 303 -0.46 -1.67 13.93
CA PHE A 303 -0.85 -0.57 13.05
C PHE A 303 -1.60 -1.01 11.79
N VAL A 304 -1.84 -2.33 11.63
CA VAL A 304 -2.47 -2.91 10.43
C VAL A 304 -3.54 -3.94 10.78
N GLU A 305 -4.67 -3.90 10.07
CA GLU A 305 -5.67 -4.95 10.10
C GLU A 305 -5.29 -6.05 9.10
N LEU A 306 -5.29 -7.31 9.55
CA LEU A 306 -4.83 -8.44 8.73
C LEU A 306 -5.96 -9.11 7.95
N THR A 307 -5.61 -9.81 6.88
CA THR A 307 -6.50 -10.78 6.26
C THR A 307 -6.84 -11.89 7.25
N GLU A 308 -8.11 -12.25 7.36
CA GLU A 308 -8.53 -13.48 8.06
C GLU A 308 -7.90 -14.71 7.36
N SER A 309 -7.69 -15.79 8.11
CA SER A 309 -6.85 -16.95 7.74
C SER A 309 -7.66 -18.20 7.47
#